data_AF-A0A960VMT6-F1
#
_entry.id   AF-A0A960VMT6-F1
#
_cell.length_a   1.000
_cell.length_b   1.000
_cell.length_c   1.000
_cell.angle_alpha   90.00
_cell.angle_beta   90.00
_cell.angle_gamma   90.00
#
_symmetry.space_group_name_H-M   'P 1'
#
loop_
_entity.id
_entity.type
_entity.pdbx_description
1 polymer ?
#
loop_
_entity_poly.entity_id
_entity_poly.type
_entity_poly.pdbx_seq_one_letter_code
_entity_poly.pdbx_strand_id
1 'polypeptide(L)'
;KVPKIRRDDLATAEHPADPSLTWCPPGHGDLYTALLTTGLLDDLVDGGYRYAFVSNSDNLGAVIEPGLLGWFAASGAPFLMECADRTPADRKGGHLARRRDGRLMLRELAQCPDDDLDAFQDVTRHRYFNTNSLWLHLPAVRDALRAAKGVLDLPLIRNGKTVDPRDKQSTPVWQLETAM
;
A
#
# COMPACT_ATOMS: atom_id res chain seq x y z
N LYS A 1 9.39 -1.42 -10.97
CA LYS A 1 10.45 -0.64 -10.29
C LYS A 1 10.36 0.80 -10.75
N VAL A 2 10.69 1.75 -9.87
CA VAL A 2 10.73 3.18 -10.14
C VAL A 2 12.09 3.77 -9.74
N PRO A 3 12.52 4.90 -10.33
CA PRO A 3 13.78 5.52 -9.94
C PRO A 3 13.66 6.15 -8.54
N LYS A 4 14.74 6.05 -7.77
CA LYS A 4 14.96 6.89 -6.60
C LYS A 4 15.28 8.31 -7.09
N ILE A 5 14.74 9.32 -6.45
CA ILE A 5 14.99 10.73 -6.80
C ILE A 5 15.78 11.42 -5.70
N ARG A 6 16.70 12.31 -6.04
CA ARG A 6 17.50 13.05 -5.05
C ARG A 6 16.61 14.00 -4.26
N ARG A 7 16.94 14.24 -2.99
CA ARG A 7 16.08 15.08 -2.10
C ARG A 7 16.21 16.56 -2.34
N ASP A 8 17.34 16.99 -2.89
CA ASP A 8 17.70 18.39 -3.14
C ASP A 8 17.03 18.95 -4.39
N ASP A 9 17.02 18.20 -5.50
CA ASP A 9 16.54 18.69 -6.80
C ASP A 9 15.51 17.78 -7.50
N LEU A 10 15.15 16.65 -6.88
CA LEU A 10 14.19 15.67 -7.40
C LEU A 10 14.60 15.00 -8.72
N ALA A 11 15.84 15.18 -9.19
CA ALA A 11 16.35 14.45 -10.33
C ALA A 11 16.60 12.99 -9.98
N THR A 12 16.71 12.12 -10.99
CA THR A 12 17.03 10.70 -10.76
C THR A 12 18.37 10.55 -10.07
N ALA A 13 18.44 9.69 -9.06
CA ALA A 13 19.68 9.38 -8.38
C ALA A 13 20.66 8.66 -9.33
N GLU A 14 21.94 8.90 -9.11
CA GLU A 14 23.02 8.24 -9.84
C GLU A 14 23.87 7.44 -8.86
N HIS A 15 24.36 6.28 -9.30
CA HIS A 15 25.29 5.46 -8.55
C HIS A 15 26.18 4.66 -9.51
N PRO A 16 27.30 5.25 -10.01
CA PRO A 16 28.09 4.67 -11.08
C PRO A 16 28.64 3.27 -10.78
N ALA A 17 29.00 3.00 -9.52
CA ALA A 17 29.55 1.71 -9.10
C ALA A 17 28.49 0.58 -9.09
N ASP A 18 27.21 0.92 -8.96
CA ASP A 18 26.10 -0.03 -9.00
C ASP A 18 24.80 0.69 -9.38
N PRO A 19 24.47 0.77 -10.69
CA PRO A 19 23.27 1.42 -11.16
C PRO A 19 21.97 0.76 -10.67
N SER A 20 22.00 -0.48 -10.20
CA SER A 20 20.80 -1.14 -9.69
C SER A 20 20.26 -0.48 -8.42
N LEU A 21 21.15 0.19 -7.65
CA LEU A 21 20.81 0.93 -6.45
C LEU A 21 20.02 2.21 -6.72
N THR A 22 19.94 2.68 -7.97
CA THR A 22 19.13 3.87 -8.32
C THR A 22 17.65 3.54 -8.49
N TRP A 23 17.26 2.26 -8.38
CA TRP A 23 15.87 1.81 -8.51
C TRP A 23 15.32 1.27 -7.19
N CYS A 24 14.01 1.38 -6.98
CA CYS A 24 13.30 0.76 -5.87
C CYS A 24 11.94 0.19 -6.33
N PRO A 25 11.35 -0.77 -5.58
CA PRO A 25 9.94 -1.08 -5.73
C PRO A 25 9.09 0.14 -5.30
N PRO A 26 7.96 0.45 -5.97
CA PRO A 26 7.10 1.59 -5.64
C PRO A 26 6.08 1.28 -4.52
N GLY A 27 6.47 0.46 -3.54
CA GLY A 27 5.57 -0.04 -2.50
C GLY A 27 4.61 -1.13 -2.98
N HIS A 28 3.84 -1.70 -2.06
CA HIS A 28 2.91 -2.80 -2.37
C HIS A 28 1.61 -2.33 -3.03
N GLY A 29 1.29 -1.04 -3.02
CA GLY A 29 0.20 -0.46 -3.83
C GLY A 29 0.39 -0.62 -5.34
N ASP A 30 1.61 -0.95 -5.79
CA ASP A 30 1.91 -1.31 -7.19
C ASP A 30 1.13 -2.55 -7.68
N LEU A 31 0.59 -3.35 -6.76
CA LEU A 31 -0.21 -4.52 -7.07
C LEU A 31 -1.30 -4.20 -8.11
N TYR A 32 -2.04 -3.11 -7.94
CA TYR A 32 -3.16 -2.78 -8.82
C TYR A 32 -2.69 -2.44 -10.23
N THR A 33 -1.62 -1.64 -10.34
CA THR A 33 -1.00 -1.29 -11.62
C THR A 33 -0.47 -2.55 -12.30
N ALA A 34 0.27 -3.39 -11.56
CA ALA A 34 0.84 -4.62 -12.07
C ALA A 34 -0.24 -5.60 -12.58
N LEU A 35 -1.32 -5.79 -11.82
CA LEU A 35 -2.46 -6.63 -12.21
C LEU A 35 -3.06 -6.19 -13.54
N LEU A 36 -3.21 -4.88 -13.77
CA LEU A 36 -3.73 -4.35 -15.03
C LEU A 36 -2.71 -4.48 -16.17
N THR A 37 -1.48 -3.99 -15.98
CA THR A 37 -0.50 -3.86 -17.08
C THR A 37 0.04 -5.20 -17.57
N THR A 38 -0.03 -6.24 -16.73
CA THR A 38 0.37 -7.60 -17.12
C THR A 38 -0.74 -8.35 -17.87
N GLY A 39 -1.97 -7.84 -17.88
CA GLY A 39 -3.15 -8.55 -18.40
C GLY A 39 -3.76 -9.55 -17.42
N LEU A 40 -3.09 -9.84 -16.30
CA LEU A 40 -3.54 -10.85 -15.33
C LEU A 40 -4.93 -10.54 -14.75
N LEU A 41 -5.25 -9.26 -14.52
CA LEU A 41 -6.58 -8.87 -14.05
C LEU A 41 -7.69 -9.25 -15.03
N ASP A 42 -7.43 -9.09 -16.33
CA ASP A 42 -8.38 -9.45 -17.37
C ASP A 42 -8.51 -10.97 -17.46
N ASP A 43 -7.39 -11.69 -17.46
CA ASP A 43 -7.38 -13.17 -17.47
C ASP A 43 -8.16 -13.76 -16.28
N LEU A 44 -7.99 -13.19 -15.07
CA LEU A 44 -8.71 -13.63 -13.88
C LEU A 44 -10.22 -13.37 -14.02
N VAL A 45 -10.62 -12.16 -14.42
CA VAL A 45 -12.05 -11.83 -14.53
C VAL A 45 -12.71 -12.64 -15.65
N ASP A 46 -12.06 -12.78 -16.79
CA ASP A 46 -12.59 -13.52 -17.94
C ASP A 46 -12.60 -15.04 -17.68
N GLY A 47 -11.69 -15.53 -16.83
CA GLY A 47 -11.71 -16.89 -16.26
C GLY A 47 -12.81 -17.11 -15.20
N GLY A 48 -13.60 -16.09 -14.86
CA GLY A 48 -14.72 -16.18 -13.92
C GLY A 48 -14.34 -15.98 -12.45
N TYR A 49 -13.09 -15.63 -12.14
CA TYR A 49 -12.69 -15.26 -10.78
C TYR A 49 -13.31 -13.91 -10.41
N ARG A 50 -13.99 -13.87 -9.25
CA ARG A 50 -14.68 -12.65 -8.78
C ARG A 50 -13.99 -11.97 -7.61
N TYR A 51 -13.31 -12.75 -6.79
CA TYR A 51 -12.70 -12.28 -5.55
C TYR A 51 -11.24 -12.69 -5.48
N ALA A 52 -10.41 -11.79 -4.98
CA ALA A 52 -9.03 -12.09 -4.60
C ALA A 52 -8.83 -11.75 -3.13
N PHE A 53 -8.12 -12.63 -2.43
CA PHE A 53 -7.58 -12.37 -1.10
C PHE A 53 -6.09 -12.07 -1.23
N VAL A 54 -5.65 -10.95 -0.68
CA VAL A 54 -4.26 -10.48 -0.72
C VAL A 54 -3.78 -10.32 0.70
N SER A 55 -2.59 -10.84 1.01
CA SER A 55 -1.98 -10.70 2.32
C SER A 55 -0.48 -10.51 2.24
N ASN A 56 0.13 -10.01 3.31
CA ASN A 56 1.57 -10.07 3.46
C ASN A 56 2.03 -11.54 3.54
N SER A 57 3.13 -11.86 2.86
CA SER A 57 3.74 -13.20 2.91
C SER A 57 4.34 -13.54 4.28
N ASP A 58 4.65 -12.52 5.09
CA ASP A 58 5.15 -12.69 6.47
C ASP A 58 4.01 -12.87 7.50
N ASN A 59 2.75 -12.61 7.12
CA ASN A 59 1.59 -12.84 7.96
C ASN A 59 1.04 -14.24 7.73
N LEU A 60 1.60 -15.23 8.45
CA LEU A 60 1.17 -16.62 8.37
C LEU A 60 -0.24 -16.88 8.95
N GLY A 61 -0.82 -15.90 9.64
CA GLY A 61 -2.20 -15.97 10.15
C GLY A 61 -3.25 -15.57 9.11
N ALA A 62 -2.83 -14.96 8.00
CA ALA A 62 -3.73 -14.57 6.92
C ALA A 62 -4.14 -15.79 6.11
N VAL A 63 -5.37 -16.25 6.33
CA VAL A 63 -5.97 -17.39 5.63
C VAL A 63 -7.34 -17.00 5.10
N ILE A 64 -7.80 -17.69 4.05
CA ILE A 64 -9.15 -17.50 3.52
C ILE A 64 -10.16 -17.98 4.56
N GLU A 65 -10.99 -17.06 5.07
CA GLU A 65 -12.11 -17.37 5.95
C GLU A 65 -13.43 -17.31 5.12
N PRO A 66 -14.10 -18.46 4.89
CA PRO A 66 -15.28 -18.51 4.03
C PRO A 66 -16.47 -17.67 4.50
N GLY A 67 -16.65 -17.50 5.82
CA GLY A 67 -17.70 -16.65 6.37
C GLY A 67 -17.53 -15.18 5.99
N LEU A 68 -16.31 -14.68 6.10
CA LEU A 68 -15.93 -13.32 5.71
C LEU A 68 -16.06 -13.13 4.20
N LEU A 69 -15.64 -14.12 3.39
CA LEU A 69 -15.87 -14.08 1.94
C LEU A 69 -17.38 -14.03 1.61
N GLY A 70 -18.19 -14.82 2.29
CA GLY A 70 -19.65 -14.82 2.13
C GLY A 70 -20.26 -13.46 2.50
N TRP A 71 -19.82 -12.87 3.62
CA TRP A 71 -20.23 -11.53 4.02
C TRP A 71 -19.81 -10.47 2.99
N PHE A 72 -18.56 -10.50 2.53
CA PHE A 72 -18.04 -9.57 1.55
C PHE A 72 -18.83 -9.63 0.25
N ALA A 73 -19.09 -10.84 -0.25
CA ALA A 73 -19.90 -11.07 -1.44
C ALA A 73 -21.34 -10.54 -1.28
N ALA A 74 -21.95 -10.74 -0.11
CA ALA A 74 -23.31 -10.26 0.17
C ALA A 74 -23.39 -8.74 0.36
N SER A 75 -22.30 -8.10 0.84
CA SER A 75 -22.26 -6.67 1.13
C SER A 75 -22.31 -5.80 -0.13
N GLY A 76 -21.91 -6.33 -1.29
CA GLY A 76 -21.74 -5.57 -2.53
C GLY A 76 -20.57 -4.57 -2.49
N ALA A 77 -19.75 -4.58 -1.43
CA ALA A 77 -18.57 -3.73 -1.35
C ALA A 77 -17.52 -4.16 -2.38
N PRO A 78 -16.80 -3.22 -3.02
CA PRO A 78 -15.75 -3.56 -3.98
C PRO A 78 -14.41 -3.94 -3.32
N PHE A 79 -14.26 -3.61 -2.04
CA PHE A 79 -13.02 -3.73 -1.28
C PHE A 79 -13.33 -3.94 0.21
N LEU A 80 -12.57 -4.81 0.87
CA LEU A 80 -12.59 -5.04 2.32
C LEU A 80 -11.15 -5.05 2.83
N MET A 81 -10.90 -4.34 3.93
CA MET A 81 -9.64 -4.39 4.67
C MET A 81 -9.92 -4.99 6.04
N GLU A 82 -9.25 -6.09 6.36
CA GLU A 82 -9.25 -6.62 7.72
C GLU A 82 -8.39 -5.73 8.62
N CYS A 83 -8.89 -5.43 9.81
CA CYS A 83 -8.18 -4.67 10.81
C CYS A 83 -8.11 -5.46 12.12
N ALA A 84 -7.03 -5.26 12.86
CA ALA A 84 -6.89 -5.76 14.23
C ALA A 84 -7.06 -4.62 15.25
N ASP A 85 -7.44 -4.98 16.46
CA ASP A 85 -7.28 -4.07 17.61
C ASP A 85 -5.79 -3.78 17.81
N ARG A 86 -5.44 -2.49 17.81
CA ARG A 86 -4.06 -2.03 17.88
C ARG A 86 -3.50 -2.20 19.29
N THR A 87 -2.27 -2.69 19.35
CA THR A 87 -1.51 -2.93 20.57
C THR A 87 -0.27 -2.03 20.62
N PRO A 88 0.39 -1.89 21.79
CA PRO A 88 1.66 -1.16 21.89
C PRO A 88 2.82 -1.74 21.04
N ALA A 89 2.67 -2.96 20.50
CA ALA A 89 3.64 -3.57 19.58
C ALA A 89 3.50 -3.03 18.15
N ASP A 90 2.33 -2.50 17.78
CA ASP A 90 1.98 -2.04 16.42
C ASP A 90 2.48 -0.61 16.17
N ARG A 91 3.80 -0.46 16.27
CA ARG A 91 4.51 0.83 16.16
C ARG A 91 4.84 1.21 14.72
N LYS A 92 4.91 0.23 13.81
CA LYS A 92 5.25 0.40 12.39
C LYS A 92 4.11 -0.13 11.53
N GLY A 93 3.74 0.62 10.50
CA GLY A 93 2.62 0.33 9.59
C GLY A 93 1.59 1.45 9.63
N GLY A 94 0.34 1.12 9.29
CA GLY A 94 -0.74 2.09 9.14
C GLY A 94 -1.97 1.77 9.97
N HIS A 95 -2.65 2.82 10.41
CA HIS A 95 -3.93 2.72 11.09
C HIS A 95 -5.06 3.24 10.20
N LEU A 96 -6.27 2.74 10.43
CA LEU A 96 -7.46 3.27 9.78
C LEU A 96 -7.78 4.66 10.33
N ALA A 97 -8.25 5.54 9.46
CA ALA A 97 -8.78 6.84 9.82
C ALA A 97 -10.03 7.15 8.99
N ARG A 98 -10.84 8.10 9.47
CA ARG A 98 -11.99 8.61 8.74
C ARG A 98 -11.77 10.09 8.42
N ARG A 99 -11.91 10.44 7.14
CA ARG A 99 -11.82 11.81 6.65
C ARG A 99 -13.09 12.59 7.03
N ARG A 100 -13.01 13.92 6.89
CA ARG A 100 -14.15 14.83 7.18
C ARG A 100 -15.37 14.57 6.30
N ASP A 101 -15.15 14.04 5.08
CA ASP A 101 -16.20 13.64 4.14
C ASP A 101 -16.80 12.26 4.46
N GLY A 102 -16.41 11.64 5.58
CA GLY A 102 -16.89 10.33 6.03
C GLY A 102 -16.17 9.14 5.39
N ARG A 103 -15.30 9.35 4.39
CA ARG A 103 -14.56 8.26 3.74
C ARG A 103 -13.47 7.69 4.65
N LEU A 104 -13.26 6.39 4.55
CA LEU A 104 -12.13 5.73 5.20
C LEU A 104 -10.83 6.02 4.44
N MET A 105 -9.73 6.05 5.18
CA MET A 105 -8.38 6.12 4.62
C MET A 105 -7.41 5.33 5.50
N LEU A 106 -6.37 4.79 4.86
CA LEU A 106 -5.19 4.29 5.55
C LEU A 106 -4.23 5.46 5.78
N ARG A 107 -3.64 5.55 6.97
CA ARG A 107 -2.56 6.48 7.26
C ARG A 107 -1.35 5.69 7.73
N GLU A 108 -0.33 5.65 6.89
CA GLU A 108 0.97 5.04 7.20
C GLU A 108 1.81 5.95 8.10
N LEU A 109 2.70 5.36 8.89
CA LEU A 109 3.65 6.12 9.72
C LEU A 109 4.49 7.10 8.87
N ALA A 110 4.89 6.70 7.66
CA ALA A 110 5.66 7.54 6.74
C ALA A 110 4.88 8.74 6.18
N GLN A 111 3.57 8.78 6.39
CA GLN A 111 2.70 9.92 6.05
C GLN A 111 2.39 10.81 7.26
N CYS A 112 2.85 10.44 8.46
CA CYS A 112 2.63 11.19 9.68
C CYS A 112 3.66 12.33 9.80
N PRO A 113 3.22 13.59 9.94
CA PRO A 113 4.10 14.69 10.34
C PRO A 113 4.73 14.42 11.71
N ASP A 114 5.95 14.90 11.93
CA ASP A 114 6.68 14.70 13.19
C ASP A 114 5.89 15.22 14.41
N ASP A 115 5.24 16.38 14.27
CA ASP A 115 4.44 17.01 15.33
C ASP A 115 3.14 16.25 15.67
N ASP A 116 2.71 15.30 14.83
CA ASP A 116 1.50 14.48 15.05
C ASP A 116 1.85 13.03 15.47
N LEU A 117 3.14 12.73 15.66
CA LEU A 117 3.63 11.37 15.93
C LEU A 117 3.07 10.80 17.24
N ASP A 118 2.94 11.61 18.28
CA ASP A 118 2.37 11.18 19.57
C ASP A 118 0.91 10.74 19.40
N ALA A 119 0.11 11.51 18.65
CA ALA A 119 -1.26 11.15 18.34
C ALA A 119 -1.32 9.91 17.44
N PHE A 120 -0.42 9.77 16.47
CA PHE A 120 -0.30 8.57 15.63
C PHE A 120 -0.02 7.31 16.46
N GLN A 121 0.81 7.40 17.49
CA GLN A 121 1.17 6.27 18.36
C GLN A 121 0.15 5.98 19.47
N ASP A 122 -0.83 6.87 19.68
CA ASP A 122 -1.93 6.64 20.62
C ASP A 122 -2.87 5.54 20.09
N VAL A 123 -2.69 4.33 20.62
CA VAL A 123 -3.48 3.14 20.28
C VAL A 123 -4.93 3.21 20.77
N THR A 124 -5.24 4.10 21.71
CA THR A 124 -6.62 4.31 22.18
C THR A 124 -7.40 5.24 21.26
N ARG A 125 -6.71 6.20 20.64
CA ARG A 125 -7.25 7.10 19.61
C ARG A 125 -7.37 6.43 18.25
N HIS A 126 -6.28 5.82 17.79
CA HIS A 126 -6.19 5.12 16.51
C HIS A 126 -6.16 3.61 16.74
N ARG A 127 -7.33 3.07 17.08
CA ARG A 127 -7.51 1.70 17.56
C ARG A 127 -7.43 0.61 16.49
N TYR A 128 -7.71 0.91 15.24
CA TYR A 128 -7.76 -0.11 14.18
C TYR A 128 -6.49 -0.09 13.34
N PHE A 129 -5.75 -1.19 13.38
CA PHE A 129 -4.50 -1.37 12.66
C PHE A 129 -4.72 -2.23 11.41
N ASN A 130 -4.19 -1.79 10.27
CA ASN A 130 -4.32 -2.52 9.01
C ASN A 130 -3.49 -3.82 9.08
N THR A 131 -4.11 -4.98 8.86
CA THR A 131 -3.41 -6.27 8.83
C THR A 131 -2.75 -6.55 7.48
N ASN A 132 -3.07 -5.72 6.48
CA ASN A 132 -2.78 -5.92 5.06
C ASN A 132 -3.40 -7.21 4.49
N SER A 133 -4.45 -7.75 5.14
CA SER A 133 -5.31 -8.79 4.60
C SER A 133 -6.51 -8.13 3.93
N LEU A 134 -6.53 -8.16 2.60
CA LEU A 134 -7.45 -7.40 1.76
C LEU A 134 -8.27 -8.33 0.88
N TRP A 135 -9.55 -8.01 0.74
CA TRP A 135 -10.43 -8.67 -0.21
C TRP A 135 -10.82 -7.71 -1.32
N LEU A 136 -10.66 -8.17 -2.55
CA LEU A 136 -10.88 -7.38 -3.75
C LEU A 136 -12.01 -8.01 -4.55
N HIS A 137 -13.01 -7.22 -4.95
CA HIS A 137 -13.93 -7.62 -6.01
C HIS A 137 -13.28 -7.30 -7.37
N LEU A 138 -12.72 -8.33 -8.02
CA LEU A 138 -11.87 -8.20 -9.21
C LEU A 138 -12.54 -7.41 -10.36
N PRO A 139 -13.83 -7.65 -10.71
CA PRO A 139 -14.50 -6.84 -11.73
C PRO A 139 -14.58 -5.35 -11.36
N ALA A 140 -14.89 -5.02 -10.10
CA ALA A 140 -14.96 -3.63 -9.67
C ALA A 140 -13.58 -2.95 -9.66
N VAL A 141 -12.54 -3.68 -9.25
CA VAL A 141 -11.16 -3.20 -9.32
C VAL A 141 -10.74 -2.94 -10.77
N ARG A 142 -11.07 -3.85 -11.69
CA ARG A 142 -10.84 -3.68 -13.14
C ARG A 142 -11.51 -2.43 -13.68
N ASP A 143 -12.79 -2.26 -13.38
CA ASP A 143 -13.56 -1.11 -13.87
C ASP A 143 -13.04 0.21 -13.29
N ALA A 144 -12.69 0.23 -12.00
CA ALA A 144 -12.08 1.39 -11.35
C ALA A 144 -10.73 1.75 -11.96
N LEU A 145 -9.87 0.76 -12.20
CA LEU A 145 -8.57 0.96 -12.85
C LEU A 145 -8.72 1.49 -14.28
N ARG A 146 -9.63 0.91 -15.08
CA ARG A 146 -9.90 1.38 -16.46
C ARG A 146 -10.46 2.80 -16.46
N ALA A 147 -11.39 3.12 -15.57
CA ALA A 147 -11.92 4.48 -15.41
C ALA A 147 -10.82 5.49 -15.02
N ALA A 148 -9.86 5.05 -14.21
CA ALA A 148 -8.68 5.83 -13.82
C ALA A 148 -7.53 5.78 -14.85
N LYS A 149 -7.78 5.27 -16.07
CA LYS A 149 -6.78 5.13 -17.15
C LYS A 149 -5.51 4.37 -16.71
N GLY A 150 -5.71 3.38 -15.84
CA GLY A 150 -4.68 2.49 -15.32
C GLY A 150 -3.90 3.00 -14.12
N VAL A 151 -4.25 4.17 -13.57
CA VAL A 151 -3.55 4.75 -12.41
C VAL A 151 -4.56 5.12 -11.34
N LEU A 152 -4.65 4.33 -10.28
CA LEU A 152 -5.44 4.69 -9.10
C LEU A 152 -4.79 5.88 -8.39
N ASP A 153 -5.60 6.83 -7.93
CA ASP A 153 -5.18 7.97 -7.12
C ASP A 153 -4.90 7.54 -5.67
N LEU A 154 -3.88 6.69 -5.51
CA LEU A 154 -3.40 6.25 -4.20
C LEU A 154 -2.49 7.33 -3.60
N PRO A 155 -2.67 7.68 -2.30
CA PRO A 155 -1.84 8.67 -1.66
C PRO A 155 -0.36 8.28 -1.69
N LEU A 156 0.47 9.17 -2.25
CA LEU A 156 1.90 8.95 -2.36
C LEU A 156 2.58 8.98 -0.98
N ILE A 157 3.49 8.04 -0.76
CA ILE A 157 4.36 7.97 0.40
C ILE A 157 5.76 8.40 -0.03
N ARG A 158 6.32 9.38 0.67
CA ARG A 158 7.67 9.90 0.41
C ARG A 158 8.64 9.37 1.44
N ASN A 159 9.28 8.23 1.14
CA ASN A 159 10.15 7.54 2.07
C ASN A 159 11.60 8.03 1.97
N GLY A 160 12.12 8.59 3.06
CA GLY A 160 13.47 9.14 3.11
C GLY A 160 14.53 8.06 3.28
N LYS A 161 15.40 7.88 2.28
CA LYS A 161 16.55 6.96 2.31
C LYS A 161 17.84 7.61 1.81
N THR A 162 18.90 6.81 1.70
CA THR A 162 20.11 7.07 0.91
C THR A 162 20.12 6.14 -0.31
N VAL A 163 20.87 6.49 -1.37
CA VAL A 163 20.89 5.71 -2.61
C VAL A 163 21.42 4.29 -2.38
N ASP A 164 22.50 4.13 -1.60
CA ASP A 164 22.91 2.84 -1.05
C ASP A 164 22.39 2.73 0.40
N PRO A 165 21.47 1.80 0.71
CA PRO A 165 20.94 1.64 2.07
C PRO A 165 21.98 1.15 3.09
N ARG A 166 23.12 0.63 2.64
CA ARG A 166 24.23 0.18 3.50
C ARG A 166 25.21 1.31 3.83
N ASP A 167 25.21 2.36 3.02
CA ASP A 167 26.06 3.54 3.23
C ASP A 167 25.21 4.78 3.56
N LYS A 168 25.28 5.19 4.83
CA LYS A 168 24.58 6.37 5.35
C LYS A 168 25.11 7.70 4.81
N GLN A 169 26.31 7.72 4.21
CA GLN A 169 26.89 8.92 3.60
C GLN A 169 26.56 9.04 2.12
N SER A 170 26.01 8.00 1.49
CA SER A 170 25.59 8.04 0.09
C SER A 170 24.42 9.02 -0.13
N THR A 171 24.27 9.49 -1.37
CA THR A 171 23.32 10.55 -1.77
C THR A 171 21.94 10.36 -1.13
N PRO A 172 21.41 11.35 -0.40
CA PRO A 172 20.05 11.32 0.12
C PRO A 172 19.02 11.27 -1.01
N VAL A 173 18.06 10.35 -0.91
CA VAL A 173 17.00 10.15 -1.91
C VAL A 173 15.62 10.03 -1.27
N TRP A 174 14.60 10.30 -2.08
CA TRP A 174 13.23 9.87 -1.85
C TRP A 174 12.96 8.60 -2.65
N GLN A 175 12.33 7.63 -1.98
CA GLN A 175 11.64 6.53 -2.63
C GLN A 175 10.15 6.84 -2.62
N LEU A 176 9.54 6.78 -3.79
CA LEU A 176 8.13 7.08 -3.98
C LEU A 176 7.36 5.77 -3.95
N GLU A 177 6.48 5.64 -2.97
CA GLU A 177 5.78 4.38 -2.68
C GLU A 177 4.27 4.63 -2.55
N THR A 178 3.47 3.58 -2.71
CA THR A 178 2.05 3.56 -2.37
C THR A 178 1.73 2.32 -1.53
N ALA A 179 0.71 2.43 -0.68
CA ALA A 179 0.19 1.32 0.10
C ALA A 179 -1.08 0.75 -0.56
N MET A 180 -1.28 -0.56 -0.41
CA MET A 180 -2.48 -1.29 -0.87
C MET A 180 -3.53 -1.33 0.25
#